data_AF-A0A2W1K2R4-F1
#
_entry.id   AF-A0A2W1K2R4-F1
#
_cell.length_a   1.000
_cell.length_b   1.000
_cell.length_c   1.000
_cell.angle_alpha   90.00
_cell.angle_beta   90.00
_cell.angle_gamma   90.00
#
_symmetry.space_group_name_H-M   'P 1'
#
loop_
_entity.id
_entity.type
_entity.pdbx_description
1 polymer ?
#
loop_
_entity_poly.entity_id
_entity_poly.type
_entity_poly.pdbx_seq_one_letter_code
_entity_poly.pdbx_strand_id
1 'polypeptide(L)'
;MPVLPERREQIRSAHAALILQVVAACQNVHLRAPLEESLRVAAANGWGDLVGVIRHILAGQREPDLLQGLDEEDGTIIESILMGLQNPETLPKASDQADPTLAAPGLASVILATRRGEPEALAWLGRMATQMQRAGGDMARMGAALGPLSRGHYDRRKLERGMGPLGRSLLQAVLDALAKAEQQ
;
A
#
# COMPACT_ATOMS: atom_id res chain seq x y z
N MET A 1 11.94 -27.21 9.15
CA MET A 1 12.20 -26.05 10.03
C MET A 1 13.45 -25.38 9.48
N PRO A 2 13.39 -24.14 8.94
CA PRO A 2 12.80 -22.94 9.57
C PRO A 2 11.82 -22.16 8.66
N VAL A 3 10.76 -21.56 9.22
CA VAL A 3 9.77 -20.71 8.49
C VAL A 3 9.66 -19.30 9.12
N LEU A 4 10.68 -18.89 9.87
CA LEU A 4 10.68 -17.65 10.67
C LEU A 4 11.06 -16.35 9.89
N PRO A 5 11.85 -16.36 8.78
CA PRO A 5 12.16 -15.14 8.04
C PRO A 5 10.96 -14.55 7.29
N GLU A 6 10.07 -15.39 6.77
CA GLU A 6 8.98 -14.96 5.90
C GLU A 6 7.95 -14.10 6.65
N ARG A 7 7.58 -14.49 7.88
CA ARG A 7 6.57 -13.76 8.66
C ARG A 7 7.06 -12.37 9.08
N ARG A 8 8.30 -12.27 9.54
CA ARG A 8 8.92 -10.98 9.85
C ARG A 8 8.98 -10.10 8.61
N GLU A 9 9.36 -10.66 7.46
CA GLU A 9 9.40 -9.90 6.21
C GLU A 9 8.01 -9.46 5.74
N GLN A 10 6.99 -10.29 5.93
CA GLN A 10 5.59 -9.93 5.65
C GLN A 10 5.14 -8.73 6.49
N ILE A 11 5.43 -8.76 7.80
CA ILE A 11 5.13 -7.64 8.72
C ILE A 11 5.88 -6.38 8.26
N ARG A 12 7.19 -6.50 7.98
CA ARG A 12 8.02 -5.37 7.49
C ARG A 12 7.47 -4.77 6.20
N SER A 13 7.04 -5.61 5.27
CA SER A 13 6.47 -5.18 3.99
C SER A 13 5.09 -4.52 4.16
N ALA A 14 4.23 -5.11 4.99
CA ALA A 14 2.89 -4.56 5.29
C ALA A 14 2.97 -3.17 5.95
N HIS A 15 3.96 -2.96 6.80
CA HIS A 15 4.16 -1.71 7.56
C HIS A 15 5.28 -0.82 7.01
N ALA A 16 5.76 -1.09 5.79
CA ALA A 16 6.90 -0.38 5.20
C ALA A 16 6.69 1.14 5.17
N ALA A 17 5.48 1.60 4.84
CA ALA A 17 5.15 3.02 4.80
C ALA A 17 5.32 3.70 6.16
N LEU A 18 4.82 3.07 7.24
CA LEU A 18 4.97 3.58 8.60
C LEU A 18 6.44 3.61 9.02
N ILE A 19 7.17 2.51 8.81
CA ILE A 19 8.60 2.39 9.15
C ILE A 19 9.40 3.52 8.48
N LEU A 20 9.21 3.73 7.17
CA LEU A 20 9.90 4.78 6.42
C LEU A 20 9.54 6.19 6.89
N GLN A 21 8.26 6.45 7.17
CA GLN A 21 7.80 7.75 7.66
C GLN A 21 8.41 8.09 9.03
N VAL A 22 8.47 7.13 9.95
CA VAL A 22 9.07 7.34 11.27
C VAL A 22 10.57 7.64 11.15
N VAL A 23 11.30 6.87 10.32
CA VAL A 23 12.74 7.10 10.12
C VAL A 23 12.99 8.46 9.46
N ALA A 24 12.19 8.84 8.46
CA ALA A 24 12.28 10.16 7.84
C ALA A 24 11.98 11.30 8.84
N ALA A 25 10.98 11.14 9.71
CA ALA A 25 10.62 12.14 10.74
C ALA A 25 11.63 12.24 11.89
N CYS A 26 12.41 11.19 12.13
CA CYS A 26 13.56 11.27 13.02
C CYS A 26 14.65 12.19 12.46
N GLN A 27 14.88 12.16 11.13
CA GLN A 27 15.91 12.93 10.45
C GLN A 27 15.43 14.33 10.04
N ASN A 28 14.12 14.53 9.82
CA ASN A 28 13.53 15.79 9.40
C ASN A 28 12.35 16.19 10.30
N VAL A 29 12.56 17.25 11.09
CA VAL A 29 11.57 17.77 12.05
C VAL A 29 10.26 18.20 11.39
N HIS A 30 10.28 18.66 10.13
CA HIS A 30 9.09 19.11 9.41
C HIS A 30 8.11 17.97 9.11
N LEU A 31 8.59 16.72 9.06
CA LEU A 31 7.76 15.55 8.84
C LEU A 31 7.08 15.04 10.11
N ARG A 32 7.42 15.58 11.29
CA ARG A 32 6.86 15.13 12.58
C ARG A 32 5.39 15.52 12.75
N ALA A 33 5.01 16.74 12.37
CA ALA A 33 3.63 17.21 12.47
C ALA A 33 2.62 16.34 11.68
N PRO A 34 2.83 16.04 10.38
CA PRO A 34 1.94 15.16 9.64
C PRO A 34 1.98 13.70 10.12
N LEU A 35 3.13 13.22 10.61
CA LEU A 35 3.24 11.90 11.21
C LEU A 35 2.43 11.79 12.51
N GLU A 36 2.48 12.79 13.37
CA GLU A 36 1.78 12.78 14.67
C GLU A 36 0.26 12.66 14.51
N GLU A 37 -0.32 13.31 13.49
CA GLU A 37 -1.76 13.16 13.22
C GLU A 37 -2.10 11.72 12.81
N SER A 38 -1.25 11.08 12.00
CA SER A 38 -1.41 9.67 11.63
C SER A 38 -1.28 8.75 12.84
N LEU A 39 -0.30 9.02 13.72
CA LEU A 39 -0.09 8.27 14.96
C LEU A 39 -1.26 8.42 15.94
N ARG A 40 -1.87 9.62 16.02
CA ARG A 40 -3.05 9.88 16.85
C ARG A 40 -4.23 9.00 16.42
N VAL A 41 -4.46 8.89 15.12
CA VAL A 41 -5.50 8.01 14.55
C VAL A 41 -5.16 6.54 14.79
N ALA A 42 -3.90 6.12 14.61
CA ALA A 42 -3.48 4.75 14.88
C ALA A 42 -3.70 4.35 16.34
N ALA A 43 -3.31 5.21 17.29
CA ALA A 43 -3.52 4.99 18.72
C ALA A 43 -5.01 4.84 19.07
N ALA A 44 -5.88 5.64 18.46
CA ALA A 44 -7.33 5.53 18.65
C ALA A 44 -7.91 4.21 18.12
N ASN A 45 -7.22 3.56 17.18
CA ASN A 45 -7.60 2.27 16.59
C ASN A 45 -6.91 1.06 17.26
N GLY A 46 -6.34 1.24 18.45
CA GLY A 46 -5.76 0.14 19.23
C GLY A 46 -4.25 -0.03 19.11
N TRP A 47 -3.55 0.81 18.33
CA TRP A 47 -2.08 0.78 18.21
C TRP A 47 -1.38 1.63 19.27
N GLY A 48 -1.94 1.70 20.47
CA GLY A 48 -1.50 2.63 21.52
C GLY A 48 -0.07 2.39 21.97
N ASP A 49 0.28 1.12 22.22
CA ASP A 49 1.59 0.72 22.74
C ASP A 49 2.70 0.98 21.70
N LEU A 50 2.48 0.58 20.45
CA LEU A 50 3.36 0.90 19.32
C LEU A 50 3.59 2.42 19.18
N VAL A 51 2.50 3.21 19.20
CA VAL A 51 2.59 4.67 19.06
C VAL A 51 3.36 5.29 20.22
N GLY A 52 3.18 4.77 21.44
CA GLY A 52 3.97 5.16 22.61
C GLY A 52 5.46 5.02 22.35
N VAL A 53 5.89 3.83 21.90
CA VAL A 53 7.29 3.54 21.58
C VAL A 53 7.81 4.39 20.42
N ILE A 54 7.02 4.59 19.36
CA ILE A 54 7.38 5.48 18.24
C ILE A 54 7.64 6.92 18.72
N ARG A 55 6.82 7.44 19.63
CA ARG A 55 7.01 8.79 20.20
C ARG A 55 8.31 8.88 21.02
N HIS A 56 8.64 7.83 21.79
CA HIS A 56 9.94 7.74 22.47
C HIS A 56 11.11 7.78 21.48
N ILE A 57 11.00 7.07 20.35
CA ILE A 57 12.00 7.11 19.28
C ILE A 57 12.08 8.51 18.63
N LEU A 58 10.96 9.17 18.36
CA LEU A 58 10.96 10.54 17.83
C LEU A 58 11.58 11.55 18.81
N ALA A 59 11.50 11.28 20.11
CA ALA A 59 12.15 12.04 21.18
C ALA A 59 13.66 11.74 21.33
N GLY A 60 14.18 10.72 20.65
CA GLY A 60 15.61 10.39 20.62
C GLY A 60 16.01 9.13 21.40
N GLN A 61 15.06 8.42 22.01
CA GLN A 61 15.34 7.17 22.74
C GLN A 61 15.62 6.02 21.77
N ARG A 62 16.61 5.18 22.06
CA ARG A 62 17.10 4.11 21.17
C ARG A 62 17.41 2.81 21.92
N GLU A 63 17.06 2.75 23.20
CA GLU A 63 17.38 1.65 24.09
C GLU A 63 16.64 0.37 23.69
N PRO A 64 17.26 -0.82 23.83
CA PRO A 64 16.61 -2.10 23.55
C PRO A 64 15.36 -2.37 24.40
N ASP A 65 15.30 -1.75 25.59
CA ASP A 65 14.17 -1.87 26.52
C ASP A 65 12.85 -1.36 25.93
N LEU A 66 12.89 -0.56 24.87
CA LEU A 66 11.73 -0.11 24.11
C LEU A 66 10.93 -1.27 23.48
N LEU A 67 11.53 -2.46 23.34
CA LEU A 67 10.86 -3.64 22.81
C LEU A 67 10.11 -4.44 23.89
N GLN A 68 10.29 -4.12 25.18
CA GLN A 68 9.65 -4.87 26.26
C GLN A 68 8.14 -4.61 26.28
N GLY A 69 7.36 -5.70 26.30
CA GLY A 69 5.90 -5.64 26.37
C GLY A 69 5.20 -5.47 25.01
N LEU A 70 5.94 -5.34 23.92
CA LEU A 70 5.39 -5.34 22.56
C LEU A 70 5.06 -6.77 22.11
N ASP A 71 4.01 -6.89 21.29
CA ASP A 71 3.76 -8.14 20.59
C ASP A 71 4.78 -8.34 19.44
N GLU A 72 4.67 -9.46 18.73
CA GLU A 72 5.59 -9.80 17.66
C GLU A 72 5.51 -8.82 16.47
N GLU A 73 4.32 -8.29 16.19
CA GLU A 73 4.09 -7.36 15.08
C GLU A 73 4.73 -6.00 15.41
N ASP A 74 4.39 -5.44 16.57
CA ASP A 74 4.92 -4.18 17.07
C ASP A 74 6.44 -4.26 17.27
N GLY A 75 6.94 -5.35 17.85
CA GLY A 75 8.36 -5.58 18.04
C GLY A 75 9.12 -5.59 16.71
N THR A 76 8.58 -6.23 15.68
CA THR A 76 9.19 -6.28 14.33
C THR A 76 9.22 -4.89 13.67
N ILE A 77 8.16 -4.09 13.85
CA ILE A 77 8.08 -2.71 13.33
C ILE A 77 9.14 -1.83 14.01
N ILE A 78 9.21 -1.85 15.35
CA ILE A 78 10.18 -1.05 16.12
C ILE A 78 11.61 -1.48 15.84
N GLU A 79 11.89 -2.78 15.80
CA GLU A 79 13.21 -3.31 15.45
C GLU A 79 13.64 -2.81 14.06
N SER A 80 12.73 -2.81 13.09
CA SER A 80 12.99 -2.31 11.73
C SER A 80 13.26 -0.80 11.67
N ILE A 81 12.57 -0.01 12.49
CA ILE A 81 12.82 1.44 12.62
C ILE A 81 14.21 1.67 13.21
N LEU A 82 14.56 1.00 14.30
CA LEU A 82 15.86 1.13 14.96
C LEU A 82 17.01 0.69 14.05
N MET A 83 16.85 -0.43 13.34
CA MET A 83 17.81 -0.88 12.32
C MET A 83 17.93 0.13 11.19
N GLY A 84 16.82 0.66 10.68
CA GLY A 84 16.81 1.66 9.60
C GLY A 84 17.45 3.00 9.98
N LEU A 85 17.37 3.38 11.26
CA LEU A 85 18.06 4.56 11.79
C LEU A 85 19.58 4.37 11.88
N GLN A 86 20.05 3.13 12.14
CA GLN A 86 21.47 2.80 12.18
C GLN A 86 22.06 2.59 10.79
N ASN A 87 21.34 1.86 9.93
CA ASN A 87 21.71 1.60 8.55
C ASN A 87 20.48 1.75 7.63
N PRO A 88 20.38 2.85 6.87
CA PRO A 88 19.29 3.07 5.92
C PRO A 88 19.10 1.97 4.87
N GLU A 89 20.14 1.19 4.54
CA GLU A 89 20.02 0.08 3.59
C GLU A 89 19.19 -1.10 4.13
N THR A 90 19.00 -1.15 5.45
CA THR A 90 18.16 -2.17 6.10
C THR A 90 16.69 -1.80 6.10
N LEU A 91 16.32 -0.60 5.66
CA LEU A 91 14.92 -0.20 5.59
C LEU A 91 14.15 -1.12 4.64
N PRO A 92 12.89 -1.46 4.96
CA PRO A 92 12.04 -2.08 3.96
C PRO A 92 12.00 -1.12 2.78
N LYS A 93 12.27 -1.66 1.58
CA LYS A 93 12.02 -0.89 0.36
C LYS A 93 10.57 -0.46 0.43
N ALA A 94 10.29 0.81 0.13
CA ALA A 94 8.93 1.30 0.06
C ALA A 94 8.13 0.26 -0.72
N SER A 95 7.27 -0.46 -0.01
CA SER A 95 6.24 -1.24 -0.66
C SER A 95 5.37 -0.15 -1.25
N ASP A 96 5.62 0.18 -2.51
CA ASP A 96 4.64 0.85 -3.35
C ASP A 96 3.39 -0.01 -3.20
N GLN A 97 2.50 0.41 -2.27
CA GLN A 97 1.14 -0.04 -2.08
C GLN A 97 0.88 -1.42 -2.70
N ALA A 98 1.18 -2.51 -1.97
CA ALA A 98 0.84 -3.88 -2.35
C ALA A 98 0.81 -4.11 -3.87
N ASP A 99 1.96 -4.38 -4.51
CA ASP A 99 2.14 -4.46 -5.97
C ASP A 99 0.79 -4.51 -6.70
N PRO A 100 0.33 -3.38 -7.26
CA PRO A 100 -1.03 -3.28 -7.77
C PRO A 100 -1.35 -4.36 -8.81
N THR A 101 -0.33 -4.93 -9.45
CA THR A 101 -0.47 -6.04 -10.38
C THR A 101 -0.99 -7.34 -9.72
N LEU A 102 -0.82 -7.53 -8.41
CA LEU A 102 -1.41 -8.65 -7.66
C LEU A 102 -2.94 -8.58 -7.61
N ALA A 103 -3.51 -7.37 -7.64
CA ALA A 103 -4.95 -7.15 -7.69
C ALA A 103 -5.52 -7.23 -9.12
N ALA A 104 -4.66 -7.26 -10.14
CA ALA A 104 -5.07 -7.20 -11.55
C ALA A 104 -5.99 -8.35 -12.00
N PRO A 105 -5.76 -9.63 -11.59
CA PRO A 105 -6.67 -10.72 -11.94
C PRO A 105 -8.09 -10.51 -11.38
N GLY A 106 -8.20 -10.12 -10.11
CA GLY A 106 -9.50 -9.85 -9.49
C GLY A 106 -10.23 -8.70 -10.16
N LEU A 107 -9.52 -7.62 -10.49
CA LEU A 107 -10.08 -6.48 -11.20
C LEU A 107 -10.55 -6.85 -12.63
N ALA A 108 -9.78 -7.67 -13.34
CA ALA A 108 -10.15 -8.20 -14.65
C ALA A 108 -11.44 -9.02 -14.58
N SER A 109 -11.59 -9.90 -13.58
CA SER A 109 -12.82 -10.67 -13.37
C SER A 109 -14.03 -9.77 -13.17
N VAL A 110 -13.90 -8.69 -12.37
CA VAL A 110 -15.01 -7.75 -12.16
C VAL A 110 -15.34 -6.95 -13.42
N ILE A 111 -14.34 -6.54 -14.21
CA ILE A 111 -14.56 -5.88 -15.51
C ILE A 111 -15.34 -6.80 -16.46
N LEU A 112 -15.01 -8.10 -16.52
CA LEU A 112 -15.72 -9.08 -17.35
C LEU A 112 -17.14 -9.32 -16.85
N ALA A 113 -17.35 -9.48 -15.54
CA ALA A 113 -18.68 -9.59 -14.95
C ALA A 113 -19.54 -8.34 -15.24
N THR A 114 -18.93 -7.15 -15.16
CA THR A 114 -19.60 -5.89 -15.54
C THR A 114 -20.01 -5.89 -17.01
N ARG A 115 -19.14 -6.39 -17.91
CA ARG A 115 -19.45 -6.52 -19.35
C ARG A 115 -20.58 -7.51 -19.63
N ARG A 116 -20.73 -8.54 -18.80
CA ARG A 116 -21.84 -9.50 -18.85
C ARG A 116 -23.15 -8.93 -18.29
N GLY A 117 -23.14 -7.70 -17.78
CA GLY A 117 -24.31 -7.02 -17.23
C GLY A 117 -24.60 -7.35 -15.78
N GLU A 118 -23.62 -7.88 -15.03
CA GLU A 118 -23.81 -8.20 -13.61
C GLU A 118 -23.88 -6.90 -12.78
N PRO A 119 -25.03 -6.63 -12.13
CA PRO A 119 -25.27 -5.35 -11.48
C PRO A 119 -24.40 -5.14 -10.24
N GLU A 120 -24.07 -6.21 -9.52
CA GLU A 120 -23.19 -6.16 -8.35
C GLU A 120 -21.75 -5.82 -8.75
N ALA A 121 -21.25 -6.44 -9.82
CA ALA A 121 -19.94 -6.13 -10.40
C ALA A 121 -19.86 -4.67 -10.87
N LEU A 122 -20.89 -4.18 -11.56
CA LEU A 122 -20.96 -2.77 -11.98
C LEU A 122 -20.93 -1.80 -10.79
N ALA A 123 -21.73 -2.08 -9.75
CA ALA A 123 -21.78 -1.25 -8.55
C ALA A 123 -20.43 -1.25 -7.81
N TRP A 124 -19.79 -2.42 -7.70
CA TRP A 124 -18.47 -2.53 -7.10
C TRP A 124 -17.41 -1.77 -7.90
N LEU A 125 -17.39 -1.93 -9.22
CA LEU A 125 -16.46 -1.23 -10.13
C LEU A 125 -16.61 0.29 -10.00
N GLY A 126 -17.85 0.80 -9.91
CA GLY A 126 -18.13 2.21 -9.71
C GLY A 126 -17.64 2.75 -8.36
N ARG A 127 -17.83 1.99 -7.26
CA ARG A 127 -17.30 2.35 -5.95
C ARG A 127 -15.77 2.40 -5.95
N MET A 128 -15.13 1.40 -6.54
CA MET A 128 -13.67 1.36 -6.68
C MET A 128 -13.16 2.54 -7.51
N ALA A 129 -13.74 2.82 -8.68
CA ALA A 129 -13.35 3.96 -9.50
C ALA A 129 -13.43 5.29 -8.72
N THR A 130 -14.48 5.46 -7.90
CA THR A 130 -14.66 6.64 -7.05
C THR A 130 -13.58 6.74 -5.96
N GLN A 131 -13.25 5.63 -5.30
CA GLN A 131 -12.18 5.58 -4.29
C GLN A 131 -10.81 5.89 -4.91
N MET A 132 -10.51 5.29 -6.06
CA MET A 132 -9.27 5.52 -6.80
C MET A 132 -9.15 6.98 -7.25
N GLN A 133 -10.27 7.61 -7.64
CA GLN A 133 -10.29 9.03 -7.97
C GLN A 133 -9.98 9.92 -6.77
N ARG A 134 -10.47 9.58 -5.57
CA ARG A 134 -10.14 10.30 -4.33
C ARG A 134 -8.68 10.13 -3.92
N ALA A 135 -8.07 8.97 -4.20
CA ALA A 135 -6.65 8.73 -3.93
C ALA A 135 -5.71 9.62 -4.77
N GLY A 136 -6.17 10.11 -5.92
CA GLY A 136 -5.40 11.01 -6.77
C GLY A 136 -4.29 10.31 -7.57
N GLY A 137 -3.48 11.08 -8.28
CA GLY A 137 -2.31 10.61 -9.02
C GLY A 137 -2.60 9.46 -10.01
N ASP A 138 -1.77 8.43 -9.97
CA ASP A 138 -1.86 7.25 -10.85
C ASP A 138 -3.14 6.43 -10.62
N MET A 139 -3.60 6.35 -9.38
CA MET A 139 -4.84 5.63 -9.06
C MET A 139 -6.05 6.34 -9.63
N ALA A 140 -6.11 7.67 -9.57
CA ALA A 140 -7.21 8.41 -10.20
C ALA A 140 -7.26 8.20 -11.72
N ARG A 141 -6.09 8.07 -12.36
CA ARG A 141 -6.01 7.76 -13.80
C ARG A 141 -6.47 6.34 -14.09
N MET A 142 -6.10 5.37 -13.25
CA MET A 142 -6.58 4.00 -13.40
C MET A 142 -8.09 3.89 -13.17
N GLY A 143 -8.65 4.59 -12.17
CA GLY A 143 -10.09 4.65 -11.95
C GLY A 143 -10.86 5.19 -13.17
N ALA A 144 -10.30 6.19 -13.86
CA ALA A 144 -10.86 6.72 -15.10
C ALA A 144 -10.81 5.71 -16.28
N ALA A 145 -9.84 4.79 -16.27
CA ALA A 145 -9.70 3.74 -17.28
C ALA A 145 -10.73 2.60 -17.12
N LEU A 146 -11.28 2.40 -15.91
CA LEU A 146 -12.25 1.33 -15.64
C LEU A 146 -13.54 1.44 -16.46
N GLY A 147 -14.05 2.65 -16.70
CA GLY A 147 -15.27 2.87 -17.48
C GLY A 147 -15.12 2.48 -18.96
N PRO A 148 -14.05 2.90 -19.66
CA PRO A 148 -13.75 2.37 -20.99
C PRO A 148 -13.53 0.86 -21.01
N LEU A 149 -12.79 0.29 -20.05
CA LEU A 149 -12.54 -1.16 -19.97
C LEU A 149 -13.81 -1.97 -19.77
N SER A 150 -14.74 -1.50 -18.93
CA SER A 150 -16.04 -2.15 -18.73
C SER A 150 -16.97 -2.07 -19.96
N ARG A 151 -16.64 -1.23 -20.94
CA ARG A 151 -17.29 -1.17 -22.26
C ARG A 151 -16.51 -1.91 -23.35
N GLY A 152 -15.41 -2.59 -23.00
CA GLY A 152 -14.56 -3.32 -23.96
C GLY A 152 -13.64 -2.44 -24.79
N HIS A 153 -13.34 -1.22 -24.35
CA HIS A 153 -12.38 -0.36 -25.03
C HIS A 153 -10.96 -0.58 -24.48
N TYR A 154 -10.06 -1.09 -25.32
CA TYR A 154 -8.68 -1.47 -24.95
C TYR A 154 -7.60 -0.60 -25.61
N ASP A 155 -7.95 0.61 -26.05
CA ASP A 155 -6.97 1.51 -26.66
C ASP A 155 -5.96 1.99 -25.62
N ARG A 156 -4.86 1.25 -25.52
CA ARG A 156 -3.80 1.44 -24.54
C ARG A 156 -3.27 2.87 -24.51
N ARG A 157 -3.05 3.48 -25.68
CA ARG A 157 -2.53 4.86 -25.75
C ARG A 157 -3.49 5.88 -25.17
N LYS A 158 -4.81 5.64 -25.29
CA LYS A 158 -5.83 6.50 -24.69
C LYS A 158 -5.95 6.26 -23.20
N LEU A 159 -5.86 5.00 -22.77
CA LEU A 159 -5.99 4.60 -21.37
C LEU A 159 -4.78 5.03 -20.53
N GLU A 160 -3.55 4.92 -21.05
CA GLU A 160 -2.31 5.31 -20.36
C GLU A 160 -2.10 6.83 -20.27
N ARG A 161 -2.96 7.63 -20.92
CA ARG A 161 -2.74 9.07 -21.04
C ARG A 161 -2.73 9.74 -19.67
N GLY A 162 -1.57 10.32 -19.32
CA GLY A 162 -1.38 11.01 -18.06
C GLY A 162 -1.19 10.10 -16.85
N MET A 163 -1.04 8.78 -17.05
CA MET A 163 -0.56 7.86 -16.03
C MET A 163 0.97 7.94 -15.90
N GLY A 164 1.45 7.95 -14.66
CA GLY A 164 2.81 7.66 -14.27
C GLY A 164 3.12 6.15 -14.28
N PRO A 165 4.32 5.77 -13.82
CA PRO A 165 4.82 4.39 -13.93
C PRO A 165 3.94 3.35 -13.23
N LEU A 166 3.43 3.66 -12.04
CA LEU A 166 2.62 2.75 -11.24
C LEU A 166 1.28 2.47 -11.94
N GLY A 167 0.61 3.53 -12.42
CA GLY A 167 -0.66 3.41 -13.14
C GLY A 167 -0.54 2.61 -14.44
N ARG A 168 0.56 2.79 -15.19
CA ARG A 168 0.83 2.03 -16.41
C ARG A 168 1.09 0.55 -16.13
N SER A 169 1.87 0.25 -15.09
CA SER A 169 2.14 -1.14 -14.67
C SER A 169 0.85 -1.86 -14.33
N LEU A 170 -0.02 -1.22 -13.51
CA LEU A 170 -1.32 -1.77 -13.15
C LEU A 170 -2.22 -1.98 -14.37
N LEU A 171 -2.35 -0.97 -15.24
CA LEU A 171 -3.17 -1.08 -16.45
C LEU A 171 -2.70 -2.23 -17.34
N GLN A 172 -1.38 -2.38 -17.53
CA GLN A 172 -0.80 -3.47 -18.30
C GLN A 172 -1.18 -4.83 -17.70
N ALA A 173 -1.00 -5.01 -16.40
CA ALA A 173 -1.34 -6.26 -15.72
C ALA A 173 -2.83 -6.61 -15.85
N VAL A 174 -3.71 -5.60 -15.80
CA VAL A 174 -5.17 -5.79 -15.98
C VAL A 174 -5.50 -6.20 -17.41
N LEU A 175 -4.89 -5.56 -18.42
CA LEU A 175 -5.08 -5.92 -19.83
C LEU A 175 -4.59 -7.36 -20.10
N ASP A 176 -3.45 -7.75 -19.53
CA ASP A 176 -2.91 -9.11 -19.67
C ASP A 176 -3.82 -10.14 -19.00
N ALA A 177 -4.36 -9.83 -17.83
CA ALA A 177 -5.32 -10.69 -17.13
C ALA A 177 -6.64 -10.82 -17.90
N LEU A 178 -7.15 -9.72 -18.48
CA LEU A 178 -8.34 -9.74 -19.34
C LEU A 178 -8.14 -10.60 -20.57
N ALA A 179 -7.01 -10.43 -21.28
CA ALA A 179 -6.70 -11.23 -22.46
C ALA A 179 -6.63 -12.74 -22.15
N LYS A 180 -6.06 -13.12 -20.99
CA LYS A 180 -6.04 -14.51 -20.53
C LYS A 180 -7.43 -15.04 -20.20
N ALA A 181 -8.23 -14.25 -19.50
CA ALA A 181 -9.58 -14.66 -19.09
C ALA A 181 -10.58 -14.74 -20.25
N GLU A 182 -10.35 -14.01 -21.35
CA GLU A 182 -11.14 -14.13 -22.59
C GLU A 182 -10.74 -15.34 -23.46
N GLN A 183 -9.57 -15.94 -23.21
CA GLN A 183 -9.10 -17.16 -23.91
C GLN A 183 -9.57 -18.46 -23.26
N GLN A 184 -10.25 -18.37 -22.11
CA GLN A 184 -10.81 -19.49 -21.33
C GLN A 184 -12.32 -19.59 -21.55
#